data_AF-A0A821INW7-F1
#
_entry.id   AF-A0A821INW7-F1
#
_cell.length_a   1.000
_cell.length_b   1.000
_cell.length_c   1.000
_cell.angle_alpha   90.00
_cell.angle_beta   90.00
_cell.angle_gamma   90.00
#
_symmetry.space_group_name_H-M   'P 1'
#
loop_
_entity.id
_entity.type
_entity.pdbx_description
1 polymer ?
#
loop_
_entity_poly.entity_id
_entity_poly.type
_entity_poly.pdbx_seq_one_letter_code
_entity_poly.pdbx_strand_id
1 'polypeptide(L)'
;LEVRATSENREDTNAWCCKNGNPARMKVITTTFIRWEPTGQTQAVLAGHESCGFGGWSSCSVYHIEDIPTSHIDYGHEIVPDIENSQCPENHIVCCKSMVPVAGFCMSIPEFNRVVAEWSKLQATHPEATLASLIVTLQNNGLPSLEA
;
A
#
# COMPACT_ATOMS: atom_id res chain seq x y z
N LEU A 1 -8.85 9.57 2.09
CA LEU A 1 -7.65 9.64 1.25
C LEU A 1 -7.89 8.73 0.06
N GLU A 2 -8.04 9.29 -1.13
CA GLU A 2 -8.27 8.53 -2.37
C GLU A 2 -6.91 8.36 -3.05
N VAL A 3 -6.36 7.15 -3.01
CA VAL A 3 -5.13 6.82 -3.72
C VAL A 3 -5.50 6.55 -5.17
N ARG A 4 -5.29 7.56 -5.99
CA ARG A 4 -5.24 7.39 -7.44
C ARG A 4 -3.77 7.34 -7.84
N ALA A 5 -3.31 6.16 -8.25
CA ALA A 5 -2.39 6.12 -9.40
C ALA A 5 -3.21 6.48 -10.65
N THR A 6 -3.77 7.71 -10.70
CA THR A 6 -4.24 8.25 -11.96
C THR A 6 -2.99 8.57 -12.73
N SER A 7 -2.72 7.76 -13.75
CA SER A 7 -2.28 8.37 -14.99
C SER A 7 -3.35 9.39 -15.36
N GLU A 8 -3.16 10.64 -14.92
CA GLU A 8 -4.11 11.72 -15.16
C GLU A 8 -4.24 12.02 -16.66
N ASN A 9 -3.31 11.50 -17.47
CA ASN A 9 -3.53 11.24 -18.89
C ASN A 9 -3.94 9.78 -19.11
N ARG A 10 -5.25 9.57 -19.30
CA ARG A 10 -5.87 8.36 -19.86
C ARG A 10 -5.35 7.98 -21.26
N GLU A 11 -4.48 8.80 -21.87
CA GLU A 11 -4.01 8.63 -23.24
C GLU A 11 -2.55 8.12 -23.37
N ASP A 12 -1.76 8.02 -22.29
CA ASP A 12 -0.30 7.78 -22.39
C ASP A 12 0.28 6.54 -21.67
N THR A 13 -0.52 5.68 -21.05
CA THR A 13 0.01 4.66 -20.11
C THR A 13 -0.15 3.21 -20.57
N ASN A 14 0.33 2.90 -21.77
CA ASN A 14 0.81 1.55 -22.01
C ASN A 14 2.19 1.43 -21.35
N ALA A 15 2.22 1.20 -20.04
CA ALA A 15 3.47 1.06 -19.30
C ALA A 15 4.17 -0.28 -19.61
N TRP A 16 3.38 -1.23 -20.11
CA TRP A 16 3.80 -2.59 -20.45
C TRP A 16 3.74 -2.82 -21.94
N CYS A 17 4.85 -3.35 -22.47
CA CYS A 17 5.04 -3.70 -23.85
C CYS A 17 5.45 -5.16 -23.94
N CYS A 18 5.19 -5.76 -25.09
CA CYS A 18 5.89 -6.97 -25.48
C CYS A 18 7.34 -6.66 -25.85
N LYS A 19 8.24 -7.66 -25.75
CA LYS A 19 9.63 -7.55 -26.21
C LYS A 19 9.79 -7.10 -27.66
N ASN A 20 8.77 -7.30 -28.51
CA ASN A 20 8.74 -6.81 -29.90
C ASN A 20 8.34 -5.32 -30.03
N GLY A 21 8.13 -4.61 -28.92
CA GLY A 21 7.78 -3.19 -28.86
C GLY A 21 6.29 -2.90 -29.02
N ASN A 22 5.44 -3.90 -29.26
CA ASN A 22 4.00 -3.70 -29.34
C ASN A 22 3.41 -3.50 -27.93
N PRO A 23 2.40 -2.63 -27.77
CA PRO A 23 1.75 -2.43 -26.47
C PRO A 23 1.06 -3.73 -26.03
N ALA A 24 1.26 -4.10 -24.77
CA ALA A 24 0.51 -5.20 -24.18
C ALA A 24 -0.95 -4.75 -23.98
N ARG A 25 -1.91 -5.67 -24.13
CA ARG A 25 -3.28 -5.39 -23.69
C ARG A 25 -3.28 -5.28 -22.17
N MET A 26 -4.02 -4.31 -21.66
CA MET A 26 -4.13 -4.04 -20.24
C MET A 26 -5.53 -4.42 -19.75
N LYS A 27 -5.63 -4.94 -18.52
CA LYS A 27 -6.89 -5.14 -17.80
C LYS A 27 -6.84 -4.44 -16.45
N VAL A 28 -8.00 -3.98 -16.00
CA VAL A 28 -8.16 -3.44 -14.65
C VAL A 28 -8.50 -4.61 -13.74
N ILE A 29 -7.68 -4.83 -12.73
CA ILE A 29 -8.00 -5.71 -11.62
C ILE A 29 -8.47 -4.87 -10.43
N THR A 30 -9.50 -5.35 -9.75
CA THR A 30 -9.98 -4.75 -8.51
C THR A 30 -9.49 -5.60 -7.36
N THR A 31 -8.68 -5.01 -6.49
CA THR A 31 -8.18 -5.67 -5.29
C THR A 31 -8.92 -5.12 -4.08
N THR A 32 -9.43 -6.02 -3.25
CA THR A 32 -10.13 -5.64 -2.02
C THR A 32 -9.17 -5.72 -0.85
N PHE A 33 -9.11 -4.66 -0.05
CA PHE A 33 -8.31 -4.61 1.17
C PHE A 33 -9.22 -4.35 2.36
N ILE A 34 -8.97 -5.04 3.46
CA ILE A 34 -9.65 -4.78 4.73
C ILE A 34 -8.72 -3.94 5.58
N ARG A 35 -9.12 -2.69 5.83
CA ARG A 35 -8.39 -1.78 6.70
C ARG A 35 -9.06 -1.77 8.07
N TRP A 36 -8.27 -2.00 9.11
CA TRP A 36 -8.72 -1.88 10.49
C TRP A 36 -8.30 -0.51 11.01
N GLU A 37 -9.27 0.29 11.44
CA GLU A 37 -9.02 1.58 12.06
C GLU A 37 -9.55 1.58 13.51
N PRO A 38 -8.77 2.13 14.46
CA PRO A 38 -9.26 2.34 15.81
C PRO A 38 -10.38 3.38 15.77
N THR A 39 -11.52 3.07 16.36
CA THR A 39 -12.68 3.99 16.42
C THR A 39 -12.49 5.13 17.43
N GLY A 40 -11.48 5.04 18.28
CA GLY A 40 -11.39 5.83 19.51
C GLY A 40 -12.43 5.44 20.56
N GLN A 41 -13.27 4.43 20.30
CA GLN A 41 -14.14 3.82 21.30
C GLN A 41 -13.42 2.67 21.98
N THR A 42 -13.59 2.59 23.28
CA THR A 42 -13.00 1.55 24.12
C THR A 42 -14.10 0.76 24.82
N GLN A 43 -13.84 -0.52 25.06
CA GLN A 43 -14.68 -1.39 25.87
C GLN A 43 -13.90 -1.99 27.02
N ALA A 44 -14.55 -2.11 28.18
CA ALA A 44 -14.02 -2.85 29.31
C ALA A 44 -14.29 -4.35 29.09
N VAL A 45 -13.23 -5.13 28.92
CA VAL A 45 -13.30 -6.59 28.79
C VAL A 45 -12.88 -7.21 30.11
N LEU A 46 -13.64 -8.20 30.58
CA LEU A 46 -13.33 -8.91 31.82
C LEU A 46 -12.04 -9.71 31.65
N ALA A 47 -10.98 -9.27 32.31
CA ALA A 47 -9.66 -9.90 32.30
C ALA A 47 -9.60 -11.10 33.27
N GLY A 48 -10.34 -11.03 34.37
CA GLY A 48 -10.35 -12.07 35.38
C GLY A 48 -10.94 -11.60 36.71
N HIS A 49 -10.59 -12.33 37.77
CA HIS A 49 -10.98 -11.99 39.14
C HIS A 49 -9.76 -12.02 40.04
N GLU A 50 -9.71 -11.08 40.99
CA GLU A 50 -8.66 -11.02 42.00
C GLU A 50 -9.25 -10.91 43.42
N SER A 51 -8.49 -11.40 44.40
CA SER A 51 -8.87 -11.33 45.81
C SER A 51 -8.74 -9.89 46.32
N CYS A 52 -9.81 -9.36 46.91
CA CYS A 52 -9.85 -8.00 47.44
C CYS A 52 -10.50 -7.93 48.83
N GLY A 53 -10.38 -6.78 49.50
CA GLY A 53 -10.85 -6.56 50.87
C GLY A 53 -9.91 -7.08 51.96
N PHE A 54 -10.25 -6.82 53.22
CA PHE A 54 -9.40 -7.17 54.37
C PHE A 54 -9.20 -8.70 54.46
N GLY A 55 -7.95 -9.15 54.29
CA GLY A 55 -7.62 -10.58 54.28
C GLY A 55 -8.06 -11.35 53.03
N GLY A 56 -8.45 -10.68 51.94
CA GLY A 56 -8.81 -11.35 50.67
C GLY A 56 -10.15 -12.09 50.69
N TRP A 57 -11.05 -11.75 51.63
CA TRP A 57 -12.38 -12.35 51.79
C TRP A 57 -13.39 -12.03 50.67
N SER A 58 -13.09 -11.09 49.76
CA SER A 58 -13.97 -10.69 48.66
C SER A 58 -13.29 -10.97 47.32
N SER A 59 -14.09 -11.12 46.27
CA SER A 59 -13.60 -11.26 44.89
C SER A 59 -13.98 -10.02 44.10
N CYS A 60 -13.00 -9.39 43.47
CA CYS A 60 -13.19 -8.25 42.58
C CYS A 60 -12.98 -8.69 41.13
N SER A 61 -13.75 -8.12 40.21
CA SER A 61 -13.57 -8.34 38.77
C SER A 61 -12.53 -7.37 38.24
N VAL A 62 -11.54 -7.89 37.53
CA VAL A 62 -10.50 -7.11 36.86
C VAL A 62 -10.90 -6.94 35.41
N TYR A 63 -10.87 -5.70 34.92
CA TYR A 63 -11.15 -5.38 33.53
C TYR A 63 -9.93 -4.74 32.88
N HIS A 64 -9.67 -5.08 31.63
CA HIS A 64 -8.75 -4.32 30.77
C HIS A 64 -9.54 -3.56 29.71
N ILE A 65 -8.97 -2.47 29.25
CA ILE A 65 -9.59 -1.59 28.25
C ILE A 65 -9.04 -2.00 26.88
N GLU A 66 -9.92 -2.41 25.99
CA GLU A 66 -9.59 -2.70 24.59
C GLU A 66 -10.20 -1.66 23.67
N ASP A 67 -9.47 -1.26 22.63
CA ASP A 67 -10.03 -0.47 21.54
C ASP A 67 -10.98 -1.34 20.71
N ILE A 68 -12.12 -0.78 20.31
CA ILE A 68 -13.04 -1.43 19.38
C ILE A 68 -12.58 -1.09 17.96
N PRO A 69 -11.98 -2.02 17.20
CA PRO A 69 -11.59 -1.72 15.84
C PRO A 69 -12.84 -1.70 14.94
N THR A 70 -12.92 -0.74 14.02
CA THR A 70 -13.85 -0.81 12.89
C THR A 70 -13.12 -1.27 11.66
N SER A 71 -13.72 -2.22 10.92
CA SER A 71 -13.23 -2.63 9.61
C SER A 71 -13.87 -1.78 8.52
N HIS A 72 -13.02 -1.26 7.65
CA HIS A 72 -13.41 -0.65 6.39
C HIS A 72 -13.02 -1.58 5.24
N ILE A 73 -13.92 -1.72 4.26
CA ILE A 73 -13.62 -2.42 3.02
C ILE A 73 -13.23 -1.37 2.01
N ASP A 74 -11.95 -1.35 1.65
CA ASP A 74 -11.41 -0.47 0.62
C ASP A 74 -11.22 -1.25 -0.68
N TYR A 75 -11.40 -0.55 -1.79
CA TYR A 75 -11.21 -1.09 -3.14
C TYR A 75 -10.05 -0.35 -3.80
N GLY A 76 -9.01 -1.09 -4.17
CA GLY A 76 -7.94 -0.62 -5.04
C GLY A 76 -8.18 -1.07 -6.46
N HIS A 77 -7.80 -0.24 -7.43
CA HIS A 77 -7.78 -0.61 -8.84
C HIS A 77 -6.35 -0.57 -9.34
N GLU A 78 -5.91 -1.67 -9.96
CA GLU A 78 -4.59 -1.78 -10.56
C GLU A 78 -4.74 -2.11 -12.04
N ILE A 79 -3.92 -1.46 -12.87
CA ILE A 79 -3.89 -1.69 -14.31
C ILE A 79 -2.72 -2.63 -14.61
N VAL A 80 -3.04 -3.88 -14.93
CA VAL A 80 -2.05 -4.94 -15.15
C VAL A 80 -2.12 -5.48 -16.59
N PRO A 81 -1.04 -6.07 -17.11
CA PRO A 81 -1.07 -6.74 -18.41
C PRO A 81 -2.11 -7.88 -18.43
N ASP A 82 -2.94 -7.92 -19.45
CA ASP A 82 -3.91 -8.99 -19.67
C ASP A 82 -3.25 -10.18 -20.40
N ILE A 83 -2.50 -10.98 -19.65
CA ILE A 83 -1.75 -12.14 -20.18
C ILE A 83 -2.68 -13.09 -20.97
N GLU A 84 -3.91 -13.30 -20.49
CA GLU A 84 -4.85 -14.28 -21.04
C GLU A 84 -5.41 -13.85 -22.41
N ASN A 85 -5.66 -12.55 -22.61
CA ASN A 85 -6.23 -12.02 -23.85
C ASN A 85 -5.22 -11.26 -24.72
N SER A 86 -3.96 -11.20 -24.31
CA SER A 86 -2.89 -10.59 -25.10
C SER A 86 -2.23 -11.62 -26.01
N GLN A 87 -1.73 -11.16 -27.16
CA GLN A 87 -0.83 -11.95 -28.01
C GLN A 87 0.60 -12.02 -27.45
N CYS A 88 0.78 -11.61 -26.18
CA CYS A 88 2.04 -11.51 -25.50
C CYS A 88 2.16 -12.62 -24.47
N PRO A 89 3.05 -13.61 -24.68
CA PRO A 89 3.40 -14.54 -23.64
C PRO A 89 3.91 -13.81 -22.39
N GLU A 90 3.59 -14.29 -21.20
CA GLU A 90 3.97 -13.67 -19.91
C GLU A 90 5.47 -13.34 -19.83
N ASN A 91 6.32 -14.26 -20.30
CA ASN A 91 7.78 -14.09 -20.31
C ASN A 91 8.31 -13.05 -21.33
N HIS A 92 7.43 -12.46 -22.13
CA HIS A 92 7.72 -11.41 -23.11
C HIS A 92 7.18 -10.04 -22.71
N ILE A 93 6.51 -9.93 -21.57
CA ILE A 93 6.01 -8.66 -21.04
C ILE A 93 7.16 -7.95 -20.34
N VAL A 94 7.42 -6.71 -20.77
CA VAL A 94 8.49 -5.84 -20.28
C VAL A 94 7.96 -4.42 -20.16
N CYS A 95 8.67 -3.55 -19.45
CA CYS A 95 8.35 -2.13 -19.50
C CYS A 95 8.59 -1.57 -20.90
N CYS A 96 7.71 -0.67 -21.34
CA CYS A 96 7.88 0.04 -22.59
C CYS A 96 9.15 0.91 -22.60
N LYS A 97 9.56 1.34 -23.79
CA LYS A 97 10.75 2.19 -23.96
C LYS A 97 10.65 3.44 -23.08
N SER A 98 11.76 3.79 -22.42
CA SER A 98 11.86 4.93 -21.48
C SER A 98 11.15 4.74 -20.15
N MET A 99 10.77 3.51 -19.81
CA MET A 99 10.26 3.13 -18.50
C MET A 99 11.16 2.08 -17.84
N VAL A 100 11.14 2.04 -16.52
CA VAL A 100 11.97 1.17 -15.69
C VAL A 100 11.06 0.28 -14.84
N PRO A 101 11.34 -1.03 -14.75
CA PRO A 101 10.62 -1.92 -13.86
C PRO A 101 11.02 -1.66 -12.40
N VAL A 102 10.04 -1.37 -11.55
CA VAL A 102 10.23 -1.10 -10.12
C VAL A 102 9.15 -1.86 -9.35
N ALA A 103 9.55 -2.87 -8.57
CA ALA A 103 8.67 -3.65 -7.70
C ALA A 103 7.37 -4.18 -8.35
N GLY A 104 7.46 -4.62 -9.62
CA GLY A 104 6.29 -5.15 -10.36
C GLY A 104 5.49 -4.10 -11.11
N PHE A 105 5.95 -2.84 -11.16
CA PHE A 105 5.34 -1.75 -11.91
C PHE A 105 6.32 -1.18 -12.93
N CYS A 106 5.81 -0.52 -13.98
CA CYS A 106 6.62 0.22 -14.93
C CYS A 106 6.46 1.72 -14.68
N MET A 107 7.58 2.38 -14.40
CA MET A 107 7.64 3.79 -14.03
C MET A 107 8.44 4.56 -15.08
N SER A 108 8.04 5.79 -15.39
CA SER A 108 8.83 6.64 -16.27
C SER A 108 10.18 7.00 -15.64
N ILE A 109 11.25 7.13 -16.43
CA ILE A 109 12.58 7.52 -15.90
C ILE A 109 12.52 8.84 -15.09
N PRO A 110 11.80 9.90 -15.51
CA PRO A 110 11.70 11.14 -14.73
C PRO A 110 11.06 10.92 -13.36
N GLU A 111 10.03 10.07 -13.27
CA GLU A 111 9.35 9.72 -12.02
C GLU A 111 10.26 8.87 -11.13
N PHE A 112 10.96 7.89 -11.69
CA PHE A 112 11.94 7.09 -10.97
C PHE A 112 13.02 7.97 -10.33
N ASN A 113 13.54 8.94 -11.06
CA ASN A 113 14.54 9.88 -10.54
C ASN A 113 13.98 10.72 -9.37
N ARG A 114 12.70 11.10 -9.40
CA ARG A 114 12.05 11.79 -8.27
C ARG A 114 11.97 10.88 -7.04
N VAL A 115 11.54 9.63 -7.22
CA VAL A 115 11.46 8.65 -6.12
C VAL A 115 12.84 8.41 -5.48
N VAL A 116 13.88 8.23 -6.30
CA VAL A 116 15.25 8.06 -5.81
C VAL A 116 15.75 9.30 -5.07
N ALA A 117 15.43 10.51 -5.54
CA ALA A 117 15.79 11.74 -4.85
C ALA A 117 15.13 11.85 -3.47
N GLU A 118 13.84 11.56 -3.36
CA GLU A 118 13.14 11.55 -2.06
C GLU A 118 13.65 10.44 -1.14
N TRP A 119 13.93 9.25 -1.68
CA TRP A 119 14.54 8.17 -0.91
C TRP A 119 15.88 8.58 -0.31
N SER A 120 16.72 9.27 -1.09
CA SER A 120 18.03 9.72 -0.60
C SER A 120 17.93 10.70 0.58
N LYS A 121 16.88 11.53 0.60
CA LYS A 121 16.60 12.43 1.74
C LYS A 121 16.15 11.64 2.96
N LEU A 122 15.28 10.64 2.78
CA LEU A 122 14.78 9.82 3.87
C LEU A 122 15.84 8.89 4.46
N GLN A 123 16.76 8.37 3.64
CA GLN A 123 17.85 7.54 4.12
C GLN A 123 18.80 8.33 5.04
N ALA A 124 18.89 9.65 4.87
CA ALA A 124 19.67 10.51 5.74
C ALA A 124 19.05 10.68 7.14
N THR A 125 17.73 10.56 7.27
CA THR A 125 17.01 10.69 8.55
C THR A 125 16.65 9.33 9.17
N HIS A 126 16.48 8.30 8.34
CA HIS A 126 16.05 6.96 8.70
C HIS A 126 16.90 5.91 7.95
N PRO A 127 18.11 5.59 8.42
CA PRO A 127 18.98 4.62 7.76
C PRO A 127 18.39 3.20 7.70
N GLU A 128 17.39 2.90 8.53
CA GLU A 128 16.61 1.67 8.52
C GLU A 128 15.57 1.59 7.38
N ALA A 129 15.25 2.71 6.72
CA ALA A 129 14.26 2.74 5.65
C ALA A 129 14.79 2.09 4.36
N THR A 130 14.12 1.04 3.92
CA THR A 130 14.44 0.37 2.65
C THR A 130 13.76 1.05 1.47
N LEU A 131 14.34 0.92 0.27
CA LEU A 131 13.71 1.40 -0.97
C LEU A 131 12.33 0.75 -1.19
N ALA A 132 12.18 -0.53 -0.80
CA ALA A 132 10.90 -1.25 -0.87
C ALA A 132 9.83 -0.61 0.04
N SER A 133 10.18 -0.26 1.29
CA SER A 133 9.24 0.44 2.19
C SER A 133 8.83 1.82 1.65
N LEU A 134 9.73 2.52 0.96
CA LEU A 134 9.39 3.80 0.34
C LEU A 134 8.43 3.61 -0.83
N ILE A 135 8.69 2.65 -1.71
CA ILE A 135 7.82 2.36 -2.85
C ILE A 135 6.41 2.02 -2.38
N VAL A 136 6.29 1.18 -1.35
CA VAL A 136 5.00 0.84 -0.73
C VAL A 136 4.34 2.07 -0.08
N THR A 137 5.12 2.94 0.58
CA THR A 137 4.59 4.16 1.19
C THR A 137 4.09 5.17 0.15
N LEU A 138 4.83 5.35 -0.95
CA LEU A 138 4.45 6.20 -2.08
C LEU A 138 3.22 5.65 -2.80
N GLN A 139 3.12 4.32 -2.93
CA GLN A 139 1.95 3.65 -3.49
C GLN A 139 0.71 3.83 -2.61
N ASN A 140 0.85 3.76 -1.28
CA ASN A 140 -0.28 3.80 -0.36
C ASN A 140 -0.71 5.20 0.08
N ASN A 141 0.17 6.20 0.03
CA ASN A 141 -0.11 7.53 0.59
C ASN A 141 0.08 8.68 -0.42
N GLY A 142 0.51 8.39 -1.65
CA GLY A 142 1.04 9.41 -2.55
C GLY A 142 2.34 10.03 -2.00
N LEU A 143 2.95 10.93 -2.78
CA LEU A 143 4.02 11.78 -2.25
C LEU A 143 3.45 12.57 -1.07
N PRO A 144 3.95 12.40 0.17
CA PRO A 144 3.62 13.36 1.22
C PRO A 144 4.11 14.72 0.71
N SER A 145 3.23 15.71 0.65
CA SER A 145 3.65 17.10 0.51
C SER A 145 4.47 17.42 1.76
N LEU A 146 5.80 17.33 1.63
CA LEU A 146 6.74 17.90 2.59
C LEU A 146 6.65 19.43 2.42
N GLU A 147 5.52 20.00 2.83
CA GLU A 147 5.48 21.40 3.22
C GLU A 147 6.26 21.49 4.54
N ALA A 148 7.44 22.11 4.43
CA ALA A 148 8.26 22.54 5.56
C ALA A 148 7.70 23.84 6.15
#